data_AF-A0A841T7K5-F1
#
_entry.id   AF-A0A841T7K5-F1
#
_cell.length_a   1.000
_cell.length_b   1.000
_cell.length_c   1.000
_cell.angle_alpha   90.00
_cell.angle_beta   90.00
_cell.angle_gamma   90.00
#
_symmetry.space_group_name_H-M   'P 1'
#
loop_
_entity.id
_entity.type
_entity.pdbx_description
1 polymer ?
#
loop_
_entity_poly.entity_id
_entity_poly.type
_entity_poly.pdbx_seq_one_letter_code
_entity_poly.pdbx_strand_id
1 'polypeptide(L)'
;MAGYSDGTFKPDRPLSRAELASALARAVQREEIGSAPAFTDVEAGHWASSAIAKAYRMRLMAGEPGGAFEPNRAVTFRELTIVFGRLLGSETEALSIMNGRSASIHDEQVPQDAHGVHDEHIAVSRAEFVVWMNAMLRRRPLTDAPQQWIDVSADREEYEDIQEASISHLFEPTPDGSETWGESARRKDD
;
A
#
# COMPACT_ATOMS: atom_id res chain seq x y z
N MET A 1 -2.46 5.95 1.03
CA MET A 1 -1.42 5.98 2.08
C MET A 1 -1.17 7.43 2.47
N ALA A 2 -0.87 7.73 3.73
CA ALA A 2 -0.57 9.11 4.13
C ALA A 2 0.92 9.45 3.91
N GLY A 3 1.21 10.68 3.47
CA GLY A 3 2.55 11.26 3.50
C GLY A 3 2.92 11.80 4.89
N TYR A 4 4.00 12.58 4.94
CA TYR A 4 4.58 13.14 6.16
C TYR A 4 4.17 14.60 6.35
N SER A 5 4.30 15.10 7.58
CA SER A 5 3.94 16.48 7.94
C SER A 5 4.82 17.54 7.28
N ASP A 6 5.96 17.15 6.71
CA ASP A 6 6.85 18.01 5.92
C ASP A 6 6.38 18.18 4.46
N GLY A 7 5.23 17.62 4.09
CA GLY A 7 4.66 17.71 2.74
C GLY A 7 5.25 16.69 1.75
N THR A 8 6.04 15.73 2.22
CA THR A 8 6.63 14.67 1.39
C THR A 8 5.85 13.36 1.47
N PHE A 9 5.93 12.54 0.43
CA PHE A 9 5.43 11.17 0.40
C PHE A 9 6.53 10.14 0.64
N LYS A 10 7.77 10.42 0.25
CA LYS A 10 8.95 9.53 0.27
C LYS A 10 8.70 8.22 -0.51
N PRO A 11 8.47 8.30 -1.83
CA PRO A 11 8.07 7.16 -2.68
C PRO A 11 9.04 5.98 -2.60
N ASP A 12 10.34 6.24 -2.66
CA ASP A 12 11.40 5.22 -2.75
C ASP A 12 11.82 4.69 -1.38
N ARG A 13 11.27 5.26 -0.30
CA ARG A 13 11.59 4.82 1.06
C ARG A 13 10.97 3.43 1.29
N PRO A 14 11.69 2.51 1.96
CA PRO A 14 11.10 1.26 2.41
C PRO A 14 9.82 1.47 3.22
N LEU A 15 8.77 0.74 2.86
CA LEU A 15 7.50 0.67 3.58
C LEU A 15 7.70 -0.05 4.91
N SER A 16 7.30 0.57 6.02
CA SER A 16 7.32 -0.13 7.31
C SER A 16 6.08 -0.98 7.53
N ARG A 17 6.19 -1.98 8.41
CA ARG A 17 5.05 -2.82 8.82
C ARG A 17 3.90 -2.03 9.43
N ALA A 18 4.19 -0.99 10.22
CA ALA A 18 3.17 -0.11 10.78
C ALA A 18 2.44 0.70 9.68
N GLU A 19 3.16 1.13 8.65
CA GLU A 19 2.58 1.83 7.51
C GLU A 19 1.70 0.90 6.67
N LEU A 20 2.14 -0.33 6.41
CA LEU A 20 1.34 -1.37 5.75
C LEU A 20 0.05 -1.64 6.54
N ALA A 21 0.14 -1.90 7.84
CA ALA A 21 -1.02 -2.14 8.70
C ALA A 21 -2.02 -0.96 8.65
N SER A 22 -1.51 0.26 8.67
CA SER A 22 -2.30 1.49 8.60
C SER A 22 -2.94 1.72 7.24
N ALA A 23 -2.31 1.29 6.15
CA ALA A 23 -2.91 1.32 4.82
C ALA A 23 -4.03 0.27 4.70
N LEU A 24 -3.77 -0.98 5.13
CA LEU A 24 -4.76 -2.07 5.12
C LEU A 24 -5.99 -1.72 5.97
N ALA A 25 -5.78 -1.20 7.20
CA ALA A 25 -6.85 -0.85 8.12
C ALA A 25 -7.80 0.24 7.56
N ARG A 26 -7.31 1.09 6.65
CA ARG A 26 -8.10 2.12 5.98
C ARG A 26 -8.75 1.63 4.69
N ALA A 27 -8.02 0.88 3.88
CA ALA A 27 -8.44 0.52 2.52
C ALA A 27 -9.29 -0.76 2.45
N VAL A 28 -9.10 -1.70 3.39
CA VAL A 28 -9.75 -3.01 3.36
C VAL A 28 -10.94 -3.05 4.31
N GLN A 29 -12.09 -3.44 3.77
CA GLN A 29 -13.30 -3.75 4.54
C GLN A 29 -13.48 -5.26 4.58
N ARG A 30 -13.05 -5.88 5.68
CA ARG A 30 -13.16 -7.32 5.94
C ARG A 30 -13.63 -7.54 7.37
N GLU A 31 -14.28 -8.66 7.60
CA GLU A 31 -14.61 -9.13 8.94
C GLU A 31 -13.36 -9.18 9.84
N GLU A 32 -13.50 -8.62 11.04
CA GLU A 32 -12.49 -8.65 12.10
C GLU A 32 -12.83 -9.77 13.09
N ILE A 33 -11.89 -10.69 13.30
CA ILE A 33 -12.13 -11.89 14.11
C ILE A 33 -11.33 -11.82 15.40
N GLY A 34 -12.02 -11.96 16.54
CA GLY A 34 -11.42 -12.09 17.86
C GLY A 34 -10.74 -10.81 18.37
N SER A 35 -9.77 -10.97 19.27
CA SER A 35 -8.92 -9.88 19.77
C SER A 35 -7.50 -9.99 19.22
N ALA A 36 -6.81 -8.86 19.10
CA ALA A 36 -5.38 -8.85 18.82
C ALA A 36 -4.60 -9.03 20.13
N PRO A 37 -3.45 -9.73 20.11
CA PRO A 37 -2.56 -9.78 21.27
C PRO A 37 -1.95 -8.39 21.52
N ALA A 38 -1.51 -8.17 22.75
CA ALA A 38 -0.60 -7.06 23.05
C ALA A 38 0.80 -7.44 22.54
N PHE A 39 1.26 -6.76 21.49
CA PHE A 39 2.61 -6.96 20.97
C PHE A 39 3.64 -6.32 21.91
N THR A 40 4.76 -7.00 22.13
CA THR A 40 5.78 -6.62 23.13
C THR A 40 6.51 -5.31 22.80
N ASP A 41 6.50 -4.90 21.54
CA ASP A 41 7.19 -3.74 20.98
C ASP A 41 6.23 -2.70 20.39
N VAL A 42 4.92 -2.83 20.67
CA VAL A 42 3.90 -1.84 20.29
C VAL A 42 3.25 -1.31 21.55
N GLU A 43 3.74 -0.17 22.01
CA GLU A 43 3.14 0.55 23.12
C GLU A 43 1.70 0.99 22.81
N ALA A 44 0.85 1.09 23.83
CA ALA A 44 -0.56 1.47 23.66
C ALA A 44 -0.74 2.82 22.95
N GLY A 45 0.17 3.78 23.19
CA GLY A 45 0.18 5.10 22.57
C GLY A 45 0.82 5.17 21.18
N HIS A 46 1.32 4.05 20.64
CA HIS A 46 1.91 4.02 19.30
C HIS A 46 0.86 4.40 18.25
N TRP A 47 1.18 5.32 17.34
CA TRP A 47 0.25 5.88 16.35
C TRP A 47 -0.44 4.81 15.48
N ALA A 48 0.23 3.69 15.24
CA ALA A 48 -0.31 2.56 14.48
C ALA A 48 -0.95 1.45 15.32
N SER A 49 -1.02 1.57 16.66
CA SER A 49 -1.46 0.47 17.54
C SER A 49 -2.84 -0.09 17.15
N SER A 50 -3.82 0.78 16.94
CA SER A 50 -5.17 0.41 16.49
C SER A 50 -5.18 -0.21 15.09
N ALA A 51 -4.36 0.32 14.17
CA ALA A 51 -4.27 -0.21 12.81
C ALA A 51 -3.63 -1.60 12.77
N ILE A 52 -2.58 -1.81 13.57
CA ILE A 52 -1.91 -3.10 13.75
C ILE A 52 -2.91 -4.13 14.30
N ALA A 53 -3.64 -3.75 15.36
CA ALA A 53 -4.66 -4.62 15.94
C ALA A 53 -5.76 -4.98 14.93
N LYS A 54 -6.22 -4.00 14.12
CA LYS A 54 -7.20 -4.22 13.06
C LYS A 54 -6.66 -5.13 11.96
N ALA A 55 -5.46 -4.89 11.44
CA ALA A 55 -4.82 -5.71 10.41
C ALA A 55 -4.61 -7.17 10.87
N TYR A 56 -4.32 -7.36 12.17
CA TYR A 56 -4.27 -8.68 12.80
C TYR A 56 -5.65 -9.35 12.82
N ARG A 57 -6.69 -8.66 13.29
CA ARG A 57 -8.05 -9.23 13.37
C ARG A 57 -8.65 -9.54 11.99
N MET A 58 -8.27 -8.79 10.95
CA MET A 58 -8.61 -9.12 9.55
C MET A 58 -7.82 -10.33 8.99
N ARG A 59 -6.92 -10.92 9.79
CA ARG A 59 -6.03 -12.03 9.41
C ARG A 59 -5.14 -11.72 8.20
N LEU A 60 -4.81 -10.45 8.01
CA LEU A 60 -3.91 -10.03 6.93
C LEU A 60 -2.46 -10.00 7.40
N MET A 61 -2.22 -9.46 8.60
CA MET A 61 -0.90 -9.40 9.21
C MET A 61 -0.83 -10.23 10.49
N ALA A 62 0.38 -10.64 10.87
CA ALA A 62 0.67 -11.37 12.09
C ALA A 62 1.94 -10.79 12.74
N GLY A 63 2.12 -11.00 14.05
CA GLY A 63 3.39 -10.76 14.72
C GLY A 63 4.39 -11.89 14.50
N GLU A 64 5.61 -11.65 14.95
CA GLU A 64 6.71 -12.59 14.90
C GLU A 64 6.64 -13.60 16.06
N PRO A 65 7.29 -14.77 15.92
CA PRO A 65 7.56 -15.63 17.07
C PRO A 65 8.25 -14.84 18.20
N GLY A 66 7.71 -14.93 19.42
CA GLY A 66 8.19 -14.13 20.57
C GLY A 66 7.34 -12.90 20.89
N GLY A 67 6.29 -12.62 20.11
CA GLY A 67 5.26 -11.65 20.47
C GLY A 67 5.53 -10.21 20.03
N ALA A 68 6.61 -9.96 19.29
CA ALA A 68 6.87 -8.68 18.66
C ALA A 68 6.02 -8.52 17.37
N PHE A 69 5.72 -7.28 16.99
CA PHE A 69 5.14 -6.94 15.69
C PHE A 69 6.18 -6.33 14.74
N GLU A 70 7.24 -5.73 15.25
CA GLU A 70 8.28 -5.02 14.51
C GLU A 70 7.74 -3.86 13.66
N PRO A 71 7.06 -2.85 14.26
CA PRO A 71 6.33 -1.81 13.53
C PRO A 71 7.21 -0.98 12.58
N ASN A 72 8.51 -0.85 12.89
CA ASN A 72 9.46 -0.07 12.12
C ASN A 72 10.28 -0.88 11.10
N ARG A 73 10.17 -2.22 11.12
CA ARG A 73 10.88 -3.07 10.14
C ARG A 73 10.28 -2.85 8.76
N ALA A 74 11.15 -2.83 7.75
CA ALA A 74 10.75 -2.81 6.35
C ALA A 74 10.01 -4.09 5.96
N VAL A 75 8.91 -3.95 5.22
CA VAL A 75 8.19 -5.06 4.62
C VAL A 75 8.96 -5.57 3.41
N THR A 76 9.16 -6.87 3.32
CA THR A 76 9.78 -7.47 2.13
C THR A 76 8.74 -7.85 1.08
N PHE A 77 9.18 -8.06 -0.16
CA PHE A 77 8.30 -8.52 -1.23
C PHE A 77 7.58 -9.83 -0.88
N ARG A 78 8.29 -10.79 -0.26
CA ARG A 78 7.69 -12.04 0.24
C ARG A 78 6.53 -11.77 1.19
N GLU A 79 6.79 -10.94 2.18
CA GLU A 79 5.83 -10.64 3.23
C GLU A 79 4.58 -9.97 2.64
N LEU A 80 4.77 -9.01 1.73
CA LEU A 80 3.66 -8.35 1.06
C LEU A 80 2.85 -9.31 0.19
N THR A 81 3.50 -10.23 -0.52
CA THR A 81 2.83 -11.27 -1.33
C THR A 81 1.93 -12.14 -0.47
N ILE A 82 2.38 -12.56 0.73
CA ILE A 82 1.57 -13.33 1.68
C ILE A 82 0.37 -12.52 2.16
N VAL A 83 0.57 -11.23 2.48
CA VAL A 83 -0.51 -10.32 2.91
C VAL A 83 -1.58 -10.20 1.82
N PHE A 84 -1.18 -9.99 0.57
CA PHE A 84 -2.10 -9.92 -0.56
C PHE A 84 -2.74 -11.27 -0.89
N GLY A 85 -2.01 -12.38 -0.77
CA GLY A 85 -2.58 -13.71 -0.90
C GLY A 85 -3.69 -13.97 0.12
N ARG A 86 -3.53 -13.52 1.37
CA ARG A 86 -4.58 -13.58 2.40
C ARG A 86 -5.77 -12.66 2.12
N LEU A 87 -5.54 -11.55 1.42
CA LEU A 87 -6.58 -10.62 1.01
C LEU A 87 -7.43 -11.23 -0.12
N LEU A 88 -6.79 -11.77 -1.16
CA LEU A 88 -7.46 -12.35 -2.32
C LEU A 88 -7.94 -13.80 -2.10
N GLY A 89 -7.37 -14.50 -1.12
CA GLY A 89 -7.54 -15.94 -0.95
C GLY A 89 -6.67 -16.79 -1.89
N SER A 90 -5.71 -16.17 -2.58
CA SER A 90 -4.80 -16.84 -3.53
C SER A 90 -3.46 -16.10 -3.63
N GLU A 91 -2.39 -16.71 -3.12
CA GLU A 91 -1.02 -16.17 -3.27
C GLU A 91 -0.57 -16.15 -4.74
N THR A 92 -1.01 -17.12 -5.54
CA THR A 92 -0.72 -17.16 -6.98
C THR A 92 -1.33 -15.98 -7.73
N GLU A 93 -2.58 -15.62 -7.38
CA GLU A 93 -3.24 -14.45 -7.97
C GLU A 93 -2.55 -13.16 -7.54
N ALA A 94 -2.18 -13.06 -6.26
CA ALA A 94 -1.43 -11.91 -5.74
C ALA A 94 -0.11 -11.72 -6.49
N LEU A 95 0.69 -12.78 -6.64
CA LEU A 95 1.96 -12.73 -7.35
C LEU A 95 1.77 -12.40 -8.84
N SER A 96 0.73 -12.93 -9.48
CA SER A 96 0.39 -12.61 -10.87
C SER A 96 0.12 -11.12 -11.06
N ILE A 97 -0.68 -10.51 -10.17
CA ILE A 97 -0.97 -9.07 -10.21
C ILE A 97 0.29 -8.24 -9.97
N MET A 98 1.10 -8.61 -8.96
CA MET A 98 2.32 -7.89 -8.62
C MET A 98 3.33 -7.91 -9.77
N ASN A 99 3.56 -9.08 -10.39
CA ASN A 99 4.45 -9.25 -11.52
C ASN A 99 3.91 -8.57 -12.79
N GLY A 100 2.59 -8.63 -13.03
CA GLY A 100 1.96 -7.99 -14.19
C GLY A 100 2.10 -6.47 -14.20
N ARG A 101 1.93 -5.82 -13.03
CA ARG A 101 2.20 -4.39 -12.87
C ARG A 101 3.69 -4.07 -13.00
N SER A 102 4.56 -4.89 -12.40
CA SER A 102 6.01 -4.67 -12.48
C SER A 102 6.56 -4.73 -13.91
N ALA A 103 5.93 -5.52 -14.79
CA ALA A 103 6.27 -5.60 -16.21
C ALA A 103 5.77 -4.40 -17.03
N SER A 104 4.74 -3.68 -16.56
CA SER A 104 4.29 -2.42 -17.19
C SER A 104 5.12 -1.21 -16.74
N ILE A 105 5.76 -1.28 -15.56
CA ILE A 105 6.56 -0.19 -14.95
C ILE A 105 8.00 -0.11 -15.47
N HIS A 106 8.42 -1.07 -16.28
CA HIS A 106 9.79 -1.13 -16.79
C HIS A 106 9.79 -1.27 -18.30
N ASP A 107 9.89 -0.14 -19.00
CA ASP A 107 10.24 -0.08 -20.41
C ASP A 107 11.74 -0.42 -20.59
N GLU A 108 11.99 -1.59 -21.19
CA GLU A 108 13.10 -1.98 -22.05
C GLU A 108 14.52 -1.45 -21.74
N GLN A 109 15.18 -1.91 -20.65
CA GLN A 109 16.65 -2.18 -20.58
C GLN A 109 17.18 -2.67 -19.22
N VAL A 110 16.46 -3.58 -18.54
CA VAL A 110 17.12 -4.43 -17.52
C VAL A 110 17.57 -5.72 -18.21
N PRO A 111 18.86 -6.12 -18.13
CA PRO A 111 19.30 -7.40 -18.65
C PRO A 111 18.38 -8.50 -18.13
N GLN A 112 17.81 -9.26 -19.06
CA GLN A 112 17.06 -10.46 -18.74
C GLN A 112 18.04 -11.57 -18.31
N ASP A 113 18.76 -11.40 -17.20
CA ASP A 113 19.44 -12.50 -16.53
C ASP A 113 18.56 -13.03 -15.39
N ALA A 114 17.50 -13.70 -15.85
CA ALA A 114 17.04 -14.93 -15.24
C ALA A 114 16.52 -14.86 -13.80
N HIS A 115 15.58 -13.96 -13.47
CA HIS A 115 14.33 -14.29 -12.77
C HIS A 115 13.33 -13.12 -12.81
N GLY A 116 12.16 -13.33 -13.41
CA GLY A 116 10.97 -12.49 -13.22
C GLY A 116 10.36 -12.67 -11.82
N VAL A 117 11.17 -12.45 -10.79
CA VAL A 117 10.84 -12.59 -9.37
C VAL A 117 11.62 -11.49 -8.66
N HIS A 118 10.92 -10.52 -8.05
CA HIS A 118 11.51 -9.64 -7.06
C HIS A 118 12.23 -10.49 -6.03
N ASP A 119 13.51 -10.22 -5.72
CA ASP A 119 14.17 -10.90 -4.60
C ASP A 119 13.29 -10.69 -3.37
N GLU A 120 12.79 -11.82 -2.87
CA GLU A 120 11.74 -11.90 -1.88
C GLU A 120 12.14 -11.28 -0.53
N HIS A 121 13.44 -11.04 -0.35
CA HIS A 121 14.06 -10.39 0.79
C HIS A 121 14.25 -8.87 0.61
N ILE A 122 14.09 -8.34 -0.61
CA ILE A 122 14.17 -6.89 -0.86
C ILE A 122 12.97 -6.19 -0.23
N ALA A 123 13.26 -5.06 0.41
CA ALA A 123 12.26 -4.18 0.99
C ALA A 123 11.42 -3.52 -0.11
N VAL A 124 10.11 -3.53 0.07
CA VAL A 124 9.16 -2.88 -0.84
C VAL A 124 9.15 -1.38 -0.55
N SER A 125 9.23 -0.55 -1.59
CA SER A 125 9.08 0.89 -1.48
C SER A 125 7.63 1.30 -1.24
N ARG A 126 7.41 2.54 -0.79
CA ARG A 126 6.06 3.07 -0.58
C ARG A 126 5.29 3.23 -1.89
N ALA A 127 5.97 3.56 -2.98
CA ALA A 127 5.37 3.69 -4.31
C ALA A 127 4.91 2.34 -4.86
N GLU A 128 5.78 1.32 -4.88
CA GLU A 128 5.44 -0.04 -5.36
C GLU A 128 4.23 -0.62 -4.63
N PHE A 129 4.20 -0.46 -3.30
CA PHE A 129 3.05 -0.87 -2.50
C PHE A 129 1.75 -0.21 -2.94
N VAL A 130 1.76 1.10 -3.21
CA VAL A 130 0.56 1.82 -3.63
C VAL A 130 0.07 1.29 -4.97
N VAL A 131 0.96 1.12 -5.94
CA VAL A 131 0.62 0.59 -7.26
C VAL A 131 -0.02 -0.80 -7.14
N TRP A 132 0.58 -1.70 -6.37
CA TRP A 132 0.03 -3.04 -6.18
C TRP A 132 -1.28 -3.04 -5.39
N MET A 133 -1.41 -2.20 -4.36
CA MET A 133 -2.66 -2.10 -3.61
C MET A 133 -3.81 -1.61 -4.50
N ASN A 134 -3.58 -0.59 -5.33
CA ASN A 134 -4.59 -0.09 -6.26
C ASN A 134 -5.01 -1.20 -7.23
N ALA A 135 -4.03 -1.92 -7.80
CA ALA A 135 -4.30 -3.07 -8.67
C ALA A 135 -5.12 -4.18 -7.99
N MET A 136 -4.78 -4.54 -6.74
CA MET A 136 -5.49 -5.57 -5.95
C MET A 136 -6.93 -5.17 -5.68
N LEU A 137 -7.16 -3.89 -5.37
CA LEU A 137 -8.49 -3.33 -5.13
C LEU A 137 -9.25 -3.03 -6.42
N ARG A 138 -8.67 -3.37 -7.59
CA ARG A 138 -9.18 -3.05 -8.94
C ARG A 138 -9.50 -1.57 -9.10
N ARG A 139 -8.77 -0.73 -8.40
CA ARG A 139 -8.81 0.71 -8.58
C ARG A 139 -7.94 1.09 -9.75
N ARG A 140 -8.41 2.05 -10.53
CA ARG A 140 -7.65 2.62 -11.63
C ARG A 140 -7.12 3.98 -11.20
N PRO A 141 -5.88 4.33 -11.59
CA PRO A 141 -5.31 5.62 -11.26
C PRO A 141 -6.26 6.76 -11.64
N LEU A 142 -6.38 7.73 -10.75
CA LEU A 142 -7.05 8.99 -11.07
C LEU A 142 -6.27 9.71 -12.15
N THR A 143 -6.95 10.06 -13.23
CA THR A 143 -6.38 10.99 -14.20
C THR A 143 -6.56 12.44 -13.71
N ASP A 144 -5.59 13.29 -14.01
CA ASP A 144 -5.60 14.73 -13.70
C ASP A 144 -5.62 15.10 -12.20
N ALA A 145 -5.16 14.20 -11.33
CA ALA A 145 -5.08 14.48 -9.89
C ALA A 145 -4.07 15.61 -9.59
N PRO A 146 -4.44 16.62 -8.78
CA PRO A 146 -3.53 17.71 -8.44
C PRO A 146 -2.35 17.20 -7.61
N GLN A 147 -1.17 17.79 -7.82
CA GLN A 147 0.03 17.41 -7.08
C GLN A 147 -0.13 17.73 -5.59
N GLN A 148 -0.19 16.69 -4.76
CA GLN A 148 -0.27 16.83 -3.30
C GLN A 148 1.11 16.93 -2.64
N TRP A 149 2.10 16.21 -3.16
CA TRP A 149 3.38 15.97 -2.50
C TRP A 149 4.54 16.63 -3.24
N ILE A 150 5.38 17.35 -2.52
CA ILE A 150 6.46 18.16 -3.10
C ILE A 150 7.60 17.32 -3.69
N ASP A 151 7.74 16.07 -3.22
CA ASP A 151 8.75 15.10 -3.66
C ASP A 151 8.16 14.06 -4.62
N VAL A 152 6.95 14.29 -5.15
CA VAL A 152 6.32 13.43 -6.16
C VAL A 152 6.15 14.20 -7.46
N SER A 153 7.11 14.01 -8.37
CA SER A 153 7.12 14.65 -9.68
C SER A 153 6.07 14.04 -10.61
N ALA A 154 5.44 14.89 -11.43
CA ALA A 154 4.35 14.52 -12.35
C ALA A 154 4.80 13.66 -13.54
N ASP A 155 6.11 13.54 -13.76
CA ASP A 155 6.71 12.68 -14.78
C ASP A 155 6.97 11.24 -14.30
N ARG A 156 6.76 10.96 -13.00
CA ARG A 156 6.89 9.61 -12.47
C ARG A 156 5.70 8.76 -12.86
N GLU A 157 5.99 7.51 -13.20
CA GLU A 157 4.96 6.57 -13.61
C GLU A 157 3.91 6.33 -12.52
N GLU A 158 4.32 6.25 -11.25
CA GLU A 158 3.42 6.02 -10.13
C GLU A 158 2.74 7.30 -9.64
N TYR A 159 2.90 8.43 -10.33
CA TYR A 159 2.38 9.72 -9.88
C TYR A 159 0.88 9.65 -9.60
N GLU A 160 0.09 9.18 -10.57
CA GLU A 160 -1.38 9.10 -10.45
C GLU A 160 -1.81 8.11 -9.37
N ASP A 161 -1.17 6.94 -9.31
CA ASP A 161 -1.39 5.93 -8.27
C ASP A 161 -1.12 6.50 -6.86
N ILE A 162 -0.04 7.26 -6.69
CA ILE A 162 0.32 7.92 -5.43
C ILE A 162 -0.70 9.01 -5.07
N GLN A 163 -1.14 9.84 -6.02
CA GLN A 163 -2.15 10.86 -5.75
C GLN A 163 -3.48 10.21 -5.34
N GLU A 164 -3.95 9.20 -6.10
CA GLU A 164 -5.17 8.47 -5.79
C GLU A 164 -5.15 7.90 -4.37
N ALA A 165 -4.08 7.21 -4.01
CA ALA A 165 -3.98 6.60 -2.69
C ALA A 165 -3.92 7.64 -1.56
N SER A 166 -3.52 8.88 -1.86
CA SER A 166 -3.26 9.94 -0.88
C SER A 166 -4.44 10.89 -0.67
N ILE A 167 -5.33 11.01 -1.66
CA ILE A 167 -6.44 11.96 -1.66
C ILE A 167 -7.74 11.24 -1.33
N SER A 168 -8.49 11.73 -0.34
CA SER A 168 -9.91 11.36 -0.20
C SER A 168 -10.73 12.20 -1.18
N HIS A 169 -11.43 11.56 -2.12
CA HIS A 169 -12.17 12.25 -3.19
C HIS A 169 -13.45 11.48 -3.57
N LEU A 170 -14.38 12.18 -4.23
CA LEU A 170 -15.45 11.60 -5.01
C LEU A 170 -14.96 11.42 -6.45
N PHE A 171 -15.45 10.41 -7.16
CA PHE A 171 -15.04 10.12 -8.54
C PHE A 171 -16.24 9.97 -9.47
N GLU A 172 -16.01 10.30 -10.74
CA GLU A 172 -16.91 9.95 -11.84
C GLU A 172 -16.27 8.83 -12.68
N PRO A 173 -16.90 7.65 -12.78
CA PRO A 173 -16.37 6.55 -13.58
C PRO A 173 -16.47 6.88 -15.06
N THR A 174 -15.37 6.68 -15.78
CA THR A 174 -15.32 6.84 -17.24
C THR A 174 -15.74 5.56 -17.96
N PRO A 175 -16.10 5.63 -19.27
CA PRO A 175 -16.48 4.45 -20.04
C PRO A 175 -15.40 3.38 -20.20
N ASP A 176 -14.12 3.77 -20.16
CA ASP A 176 -13.01 2.81 -20.19
C ASP A 176 -12.80 2.14 -18.83
N GLY A 177 -13.34 2.70 -17.74
CA GLY A 177 -13.26 2.21 -16.36
C GLY A 177 -12.23 2.91 -15.50
N SER A 178 -11.61 4.00 -15.98
CA SER A 178 -10.84 4.93 -15.15
C SER A 178 -11.75 5.87 -14.36
N GLU A 179 -11.16 6.64 -13.45
CA GLU A 179 -11.88 7.58 -12.58
C GLU A 179 -11.31 8.98 -12.81
N THR A 180 -12.19 9.95 -13.08
CA THR A 180 -11.78 11.37 -13.19
C THR A 180 -12.03 12.09 -11.88
N TRP A 181 -11.13 13.01 -11.53
CA TRP A 181 -11.22 13.73 -10.27
C TRP A 181 -12.39 14.74 -10.27
N GLY A 182 -13.30 14.60 -9.30
CA GLY A 182 -14.37 15.56 -9.05
C GLY A 182 -14.02 16.52 -7.92
N GLU A 183 -14.15 17.84 -8.13
CA GLU A 183 -14.00 18.85 -7.07
C GLU A 183 -15.13 18.72 -6.02
N SER A 184 -14.95 17.92 -4.97
CA SER A 184 -15.64 18.13 -3.68
C SER A 184 -15.15 17.25 -2.53
N ALA A 185 -14.14 17.73 -1.80
CA ALA A 185 -14.05 17.63 -0.32
C ALA A 185 -12.96 18.58 0.20
N ARG A 186 -13.15 19.91 0.06
CA ARG A 186 -12.40 20.85 0.89
C ARG A 186 -12.93 20.73 2.33
N ARG A 187 -12.04 20.34 3.25
CA ARG A 187 -12.11 20.45 4.72
C ARG A 187 -13.39 19.93 5.41
N LYS A 188 -13.19 18.92 6.25
CA LYS A 188 -13.84 18.88 7.56
C LYS A 188 -12.78 18.64 8.62
N ASP A 189 -12.21 19.73 9.11
CA ASP A 189 -11.66 19.86 10.46
C ASP A 189 -12.00 21.31 10.88
N ASP A 190 -13.13 21.45 11.56
CA ASP A 190 -13.43 22.51 12.54
C ASP A 190 -13.37 21.85 13.93
#